data_AF-A0A7S1N644-F1
#
_entry.id   AF-A0A7S1N644-F1
#
_cell.length_a   1.000
_cell.length_b   1.000
_cell.length_c   1.000
_cell.angle_alpha   90.00
_cell.angle_beta   90.00
_cell.angle_gamma   90.00
#
_symmetry.space_group_name_H-M   'P 1'
#
loop_
_entity.id
_entity.type
_entity.pdbx_description
1 polymer ?
#
loop_
_entity_poly.entity_id
_entity_poly.type
_entity_poly.pdbx_seq_one_letter_code
_entity_poly.pdbx_strand_id
1 'polypeptide(L)'
;MSCSRTSSPHTPPDDPPTSPGTTQFGTMVINLNGRKTRQEEVARALLRAPRPPDFVICIETRTRKGAKTPPWDDYTVAAHNYQTRLPNRGIEVYKHKLTPCRVTVEMASKTGDALMVRIYTSNTNFGIVVPHAPHTQKVKRMGYYMYWLRFWARVRKCMDVNRIIMMGDVNSAYRTKDRHKERPDDILYRRMCQVLGLQDLSSVVELPENTWSCMQGGGSRIDTAAISEESAIHICDAT
;
A
#
# COMPACT_ATOMS: atom_id res chain seq x y z
N MET A 1 -75.85 -13.67 -21.56
CA MET A 1 -74.80 -14.13 -20.63
C MET A 1 -73.46 -13.75 -21.24
N SER A 2 -72.76 -12.81 -20.60
CA SER A 2 -71.54 -12.17 -21.09
C SER A 2 -70.34 -12.75 -20.34
N CYS A 3 -69.35 -13.28 -21.06
CA CYS A 3 -68.08 -13.75 -20.48
C CYS A 3 -67.02 -12.66 -20.61
N SER A 4 -66.75 -11.97 -19.50
CA SER A 4 -65.67 -11.00 -19.37
C SER A 4 -64.31 -11.72 -19.23
N ARG A 5 -63.38 -11.46 -20.14
CA ARG A 5 -61.97 -11.84 -20.03
C ARG A 5 -61.26 -10.94 -19.01
N THR A 6 -60.66 -11.53 -17.99
CA THR A 6 -59.69 -10.87 -17.11
C THR A 6 -58.29 -11.07 -17.69
N SER A 7 -57.67 -9.97 -18.14
CA SER A 7 -56.24 -9.92 -18.48
C SER A 7 -55.44 -9.60 -17.23
N SER A 8 -54.54 -10.50 -16.84
CA SER A 8 -53.54 -10.26 -15.79
C SER A 8 -52.56 -9.16 -16.23
N PRO A 9 -52.12 -8.26 -15.33
CA PRO A 9 -51.11 -7.27 -15.66
C PRO A 9 -49.75 -7.95 -15.87
N HIS A 10 -49.17 -7.73 -17.05
CA HIS A 10 -47.77 -8.04 -17.34
C HIS A 10 -46.88 -7.21 -16.41
N THR A 11 -46.29 -7.83 -15.40
CA THR A 11 -45.12 -7.28 -14.73
C THR A 11 -43.95 -7.37 -15.71
N PRO A 12 -43.26 -6.27 -16.04
CA PRO A 12 -42.05 -6.36 -16.86
C PRO A 12 -41.00 -7.19 -16.10
N PRO A 13 -40.16 -7.98 -16.80
CA PRO A 13 -39.08 -8.69 -16.14
C PRO A 13 -38.13 -7.68 -15.51
N ASP A 14 -37.79 -7.92 -14.24
CA ASP A 14 -36.70 -7.20 -13.58
C ASP A 14 -35.45 -7.33 -14.44
N ASP A 15 -34.92 -6.19 -14.92
CA ASP A 15 -33.63 -6.16 -15.57
C ASP A 15 -32.60 -6.81 -14.62
N PRO A 16 -31.74 -7.73 -15.10
CA PRO A 16 -30.70 -8.29 -14.26
C PRO A 16 -29.82 -7.16 -13.73
N PRO A 17 -29.40 -7.20 -12.45
CA PRO A 17 -28.53 -6.17 -11.90
C PRO A 17 -27.29 -6.07 -12.79
N THR A 18 -27.09 -4.89 -13.38
CA THR A 18 -25.88 -4.53 -14.09
C THR A 18 -24.70 -4.91 -13.22
N SER A 19 -23.81 -5.75 -13.75
CA SER A 19 -22.65 -6.24 -13.01
C SER A 19 -21.92 -5.02 -12.41
N PRO A 20 -21.67 -5.00 -11.08
CA PRO A 20 -21.04 -3.85 -10.46
C PRO A 20 -19.69 -3.62 -11.15
N GLY A 21 -19.52 -2.43 -11.75
CA GLY A 21 -18.31 -2.09 -12.49
C GLY A 21 -17.07 -2.31 -11.63
N THR A 22 -16.07 -2.99 -12.20
CA THR A 22 -14.78 -3.21 -11.54
C THR A 22 -14.00 -1.90 -11.53
N THR A 23 -13.65 -1.40 -10.36
CA THR A 23 -12.73 -0.25 -10.23
C THR A 23 -11.30 -0.76 -10.11
N GLN A 24 -10.43 -0.37 -11.03
CA GLN A 24 -9.00 -0.71 -10.99
C GLN A 24 -8.19 0.52 -10.58
N PHE A 25 -7.18 0.32 -9.73
CA PHE A 25 -6.22 1.37 -9.37
C PHE A 25 -4.79 0.90 -9.61
N GLY A 26 -3.98 1.73 -10.25
CA GLY A 26 -2.52 1.59 -10.28
C GLY A 26 -1.89 2.19 -9.02
N THR A 27 -0.99 1.46 -8.37
CA THR A 27 -0.25 1.98 -7.20
C THR A 27 1.24 1.77 -7.36
N MET A 28 2.03 2.82 -7.12
CA MET A 28 3.49 2.77 -7.06
C MET A 28 3.96 3.04 -5.63
N VAL A 29 4.95 2.28 -5.16
CA VAL A 29 5.60 2.51 -3.86
C VAL A 29 7.09 2.71 -4.05
N ILE A 30 7.67 3.73 -3.41
CA ILE A 30 9.08 4.08 -3.57
C ILE A 30 9.68 4.65 -2.28
N ASN A 31 10.86 4.17 -1.90
CA ASN A 31 11.69 4.78 -0.86
C ASN A 31 12.60 5.88 -1.47
N LEU A 32 12.32 7.14 -1.11
CA LEU A 32 13.04 8.32 -1.60
C LEU A 32 14.38 8.55 -0.87
N ASN A 33 14.66 7.81 0.21
CA ASN A 33 15.88 7.93 1.02
C ASN A 33 16.21 9.39 1.42
N GLY A 34 15.17 10.20 1.64
CA GLY A 34 15.32 11.60 1.97
C GLY A 34 15.99 12.46 0.91
N ARG A 35 15.99 12.07 -0.37
CA ARG A 35 16.67 12.81 -1.43
C ARG A 35 15.70 13.65 -2.26
N LYS A 36 15.90 14.97 -2.26
CA LYS A 36 15.11 15.91 -3.06
C LYS A 36 15.15 15.56 -4.56
N THR A 37 16.35 15.23 -5.07
CA THR A 37 16.55 14.88 -6.48
C THR A 37 15.75 13.65 -6.90
N ARG A 38 15.61 12.65 -6.03
CA ARG A 38 14.76 11.46 -6.31
C ARG A 38 13.29 11.84 -6.42
N GLN A 39 12.81 12.76 -5.58
CA GLN A 39 11.44 13.24 -5.66
C GLN A 39 11.17 13.97 -6.99
N GLU A 40 12.13 14.78 -7.46
CA GLU A 40 12.07 15.47 -8.77
C GLU A 40 12.16 14.50 -9.95
N GLU A 41 12.97 13.43 -9.84
CA GLU A 41 13.05 12.36 -10.84
C GLU A 41 11.74 11.58 -10.94
N VAL A 42 11.14 11.21 -9.81
CA VAL A 42 9.83 10.54 -9.77
C VAL A 42 8.76 11.42 -10.42
N ALA A 43 8.67 12.70 -10.03
CA ALA A 43 7.70 13.62 -10.62
C ALA A 43 7.86 13.71 -12.15
N ARG A 44 9.10 13.84 -12.66
CA ARG A 44 9.38 13.86 -14.10
C ARG A 44 9.04 12.54 -14.81
N ALA A 45 9.26 11.41 -14.16
CA ALA A 45 8.92 10.10 -14.73
C ALA A 45 7.39 9.92 -14.83
N LEU A 46 6.64 10.34 -13.82
CA LEU A 46 5.18 10.26 -13.80
C LEU A 46 4.53 11.09 -14.91
N LEU A 47 5.07 12.28 -15.21
CA LEU A 47 4.60 13.13 -16.32
C LEU A 47 4.77 12.49 -17.70
N ARG A 48 5.67 11.50 -17.83
CA ARG A 48 5.96 10.81 -19.10
C ARG A 48 5.33 9.43 -19.18
N ALA A 49 4.73 8.94 -18.09
CA ALA A 49 4.13 7.62 -18.05
C ALA A 49 2.87 7.59 -18.93
N PRO A 50 2.74 6.65 -19.89
CA PRO A 50 1.53 6.53 -20.71
C PRO A 50 0.27 6.28 -19.89
N ARG A 51 0.43 5.54 -18.78
CA ARG A 51 -0.60 5.28 -17.78
C ARG A 51 -0.02 5.57 -16.40
N PRO A 52 -0.11 6.81 -15.90
CA PRO A 52 0.38 7.14 -14.57
C PRO A 52 -0.41 6.37 -13.49
N PRO A 53 0.22 5.95 -12.39
CA PRO A 53 -0.47 5.28 -11.30
C PRO A 53 -1.48 6.22 -10.61
N ASP A 54 -2.60 5.68 -10.15
CA ASP A 54 -3.59 6.42 -9.37
C ASP A 54 -3.03 6.87 -8.01
N PHE A 55 -2.17 6.05 -7.41
CA PHE A 55 -1.52 6.32 -6.14
C PHE A 55 -0.01 6.21 -6.22
N VAL A 56 0.69 7.16 -5.59
CA VAL A 56 2.13 7.10 -5.39
C VAL A 56 2.43 7.21 -3.91
N ILE A 57 3.06 6.18 -3.36
CA ILE A 57 3.41 6.09 -1.95
C ILE A 57 4.91 6.31 -1.83
N CYS A 58 5.28 7.44 -1.23
CA CYS A 58 6.67 7.81 -1.00
C CYS A 58 7.04 7.54 0.45
N ILE A 59 8.13 6.79 0.65
CA ILE A 59 8.71 6.46 1.95
C ILE A 59 10.04 7.21 2.10
N GLU A 60 10.42 7.50 3.36
CA GLU A 60 11.57 8.34 3.69
C GLU A 60 11.52 9.71 3.01
N THR A 61 10.34 10.32 3.01
CA THR A 61 10.23 11.66 2.47
C THR A 61 10.97 12.65 3.35
N ARG A 62 11.43 13.75 2.76
CA ARG A 62 12.22 14.79 3.45
C ARG A 62 11.38 15.71 4.32
N THR A 63 10.07 15.51 4.33
CA THR A 63 9.13 16.35 5.08
C THR A 63 9.21 16.10 6.57
N ARG A 64 9.09 17.19 7.32
CA ARG A 64 9.07 17.21 8.78
C ARG A 64 7.78 17.89 9.23
N LYS A 65 7.48 17.81 10.53
CA LYS A 65 6.36 18.56 11.12
C LYS A 65 6.40 20.04 10.73
N GLY A 66 5.35 20.51 10.04
CA GLY A 66 5.20 21.89 9.58
C GLY A 66 5.77 22.19 8.18
N ALA A 67 6.41 21.22 7.52
CA ALA A 67 6.81 21.37 6.13
C ALA A 67 5.59 21.24 5.20
N LYS A 68 5.48 22.12 4.20
CA LYS A 68 4.54 21.93 3.10
C LYS A 68 5.14 20.95 2.11
N THR A 69 4.42 19.86 1.85
CA THR A 69 4.74 18.95 0.76
C THR A 69 4.33 19.61 -0.55
N PRO A 70 5.25 19.80 -1.52
CA PRO A 70 4.87 20.36 -2.80
C PRO A 70 3.94 19.38 -3.54
N PRO A 71 2.79 19.85 -4.05
CA PRO A 71 2.01 19.05 -4.98
C PRO A 71 2.82 18.81 -6.25
N TRP A 72 2.56 17.70 -6.93
CA TRP A 72 3.02 17.50 -8.31
C TRP A 72 1.89 17.90 -9.26
N ASP A 73 2.20 18.27 -10.49
CA ASP A 73 1.23 18.90 -11.40
C ASP A 73 -0.06 18.07 -11.56
N ASP A 74 0.04 16.74 -11.65
CA ASP A 74 -1.12 15.86 -11.78
C ASP A 74 -1.52 15.13 -10.49
N TYR A 75 -0.82 15.38 -9.37
CA TYR A 75 -1.06 14.68 -8.11
C TYR A 75 -1.27 15.61 -6.92
N THR A 76 -2.19 15.22 -6.05
CA THR A 76 -2.40 15.87 -4.75
C THR A 76 -1.91 14.98 -3.62
N VAL A 77 -1.42 15.58 -2.54
CA VAL A 77 -1.07 14.83 -1.33
C VAL A 77 -2.37 14.45 -0.64
N ALA A 78 -2.73 13.16 -0.73
CA ALA A 78 -3.95 12.61 -0.18
C ALA A 78 -3.80 12.18 1.29
N ALA A 79 -2.59 11.78 1.69
CA ALA A 79 -2.26 11.48 3.08
C ALA A 79 -0.78 11.73 3.36
N HIS A 80 -0.46 12.04 4.62
CA HIS A 80 0.91 12.35 5.01
C HIS A 80 1.16 12.04 6.49
N ASN A 81 2.27 11.36 6.78
CA ASN A 81 2.84 11.28 8.10
C ASN A 81 4.06 12.21 8.26
N TYR A 82 3.83 13.38 8.85
CA TYR A 82 4.87 14.37 9.20
C TYR A 82 5.11 14.47 10.71
N GLN A 83 4.62 13.54 11.53
CA GLN A 83 4.62 13.71 12.99
C GLN A 83 6.03 13.77 13.60
N THR A 84 7.00 13.14 12.92
CA THR A 84 8.39 13.11 13.33
C THR A 84 9.14 14.41 13.01
N ARG A 85 10.08 14.77 13.89
CA ARG A 85 11.05 15.85 13.64
C ARG A 85 12.28 15.36 12.88
N LEU A 86 12.48 14.03 12.80
CA LEU A 86 13.63 13.46 12.13
C LEU A 86 13.47 13.64 10.61
N PRO A 87 14.50 14.14 9.91
CA PRO A 87 14.52 14.05 8.45
C PRO A 87 14.44 12.59 8.01
N ASN A 88 13.78 12.33 6.87
CA ASN A 88 13.79 11.04 6.18
C ASN A 88 12.99 9.94 6.90
N ARG A 89 11.94 10.33 7.62
CA ARG A 89 11.01 9.40 8.25
C ARG A 89 9.56 9.69 7.86
N GLY A 90 9.33 10.60 6.91
CA GLY A 90 7.99 10.88 6.43
C GLY A 90 7.49 9.78 5.48
N ILE A 91 6.18 9.61 5.44
CA ILE A 91 5.46 8.78 4.46
C ILE A 91 4.38 9.65 3.83
N GLU A 92 4.36 9.75 2.52
CA GLU A 92 3.37 10.51 1.74
C GLU A 92 2.61 9.59 0.81
N VAL A 93 1.30 9.80 0.70
CA VAL A 93 0.46 9.18 -0.33
C VAL A 93 -0.04 10.29 -1.23
N TYR A 94 0.38 10.24 -2.47
CA TYR A 94 -0.11 11.09 -3.54
C TYR A 94 -1.24 10.37 -4.27
N LYS A 95 -2.29 11.11 -4.64
CA LYS A 95 -3.39 10.64 -5.49
C LYS A 95 -3.40 11.44 -6.78
N HIS A 96 -3.52 10.75 -7.91
CA HIS A 96 -3.72 11.41 -9.20
C HIS A 96 -5.05 12.18 -9.19
N LYS A 97 -5.06 13.40 -9.75
CA LYS A 97 -6.21 14.33 -9.68
C LYS A 97 -7.47 13.76 -10.33
N LEU A 98 -7.31 12.95 -11.37
CA LEU A 98 -8.42 12.33 -12.10
C LEU A 98 -8.97 11.06 -11.44
N THR A 99 -8.30 10.49 -10.44
CA THR A 99 -8.76 9.26 -9.78
C THR A 99 -10.00 9.54 -8.93
N PRO A 100 -11.18 8.93 -9.25
CA PRO A 100 -12.46 9.28 -8.63
C PRO A 100 -12.69 8.51 -7.32
N CYS A 101 -11.82 8.75 -6.33
CA CYS A 101 -11.93 8.14 -5.01
C CYS A 101 -11.60 9.12 -3.88
N ARG A 102 -12.04 8.81 -2.66
CA ARG A 102 -11.72 9.56 -1.45
C ARG A 102 -10.71 8.78 -0.62
N VAL A 103 -9.69 9.46 -0.11
CA VAL A 103 -8.67 8.88 0.78
C VAL A 103 -8.85 9.48 2.17
N THR A 104 -8.84 8.65 3.21
CA THR A 104 -8.80 9.08 4.61
C THR A 104 -7.56 8.53 5.29
N VAL A 105 -7.02 9.29 6.24
CA VAL A 105 -5.96 8.81 7.13
C VAL A 105 -6.62 8.14 8.32
N GLU A 106 -6.41 6.84 8.47
CA GLU A 106 -6.89 6.08 9.64
C GLU A 106 -5.90 6.15 10.79
N MET A 107 -4.60 6.14 10.48
CA MET A 107 -3.53 6.22 11.49
C MET A 107 -2.24 6.75 10.89
N ALA A 108 -1.58 7.66 11.59
CA ALA A 108 -0.21 8.08 11.32
C ALA A 108 0.64 7.91 12.59
N SER A 109 1.73 7.16 12.49
CA SER A 109 2.59 6.87 13.64
C SER A 109 3.40 8.10 14.04
N LYS A 110 3.51 8.36 15.35
CA LYS A 110 4.28 9.48 15.92
C LYS A 110 5.75 9.49 15.52
N THR A 111 6.31 8.32 15.23
CA THR A 111 7.71 8.13 14.83
C THR A 111 7.94 8.30 13.33
N GLY A 112 6.87 8.44 12.52
CA GLY A 112 6.95 8.54 11.05
C GLY A 112 7.02 7.18 10.33
N ASP A 113 7.22 6.10 11.06
CA ASP A 113 7.50 4.75 10.55
C ASP A 113 6.28 3.97 10.02
N ALA A 114 5.11 4.60 9.98
CA ALA A 114 3.88 3.96 9.54
C ALA A 114 2.79 4.96 9.19
N LEU A 115 2.04 4.66 8.12
CA LEU A 115 0.84 5.38 7.71
C LEU A 115 -0.21 4.35 7.25
N MET A 116 -1.46 4.54 7.69
CA MET A 116 -2.60 3.72 7.29
C MET A 116 -3.64 4.63 6.67
N VAL A 117 -4.04 4.31 5.44
CA VAL A 117 -5.03 5.06 4.70
C VAL A 117 -6.14 4.15 4.22
N ARG A 118 -7.36 4.67 4.18
CA ARG A 118 -8.50 3.97 3.60
C ARG A 118 -8.92 4.68 2.32
N ILE A 119 -9.11 3.88 1.28
CA ILE A 119 -9.57 4.34 -0.03
C ILE A 119 -11.03 3.97 -0.16
N TYR A 120 -11.87 4.96 -0.42
CA TYR A 120 -13.30 4.83 -0.67
C TYR A 120 -13.58 5.09 -2.13
N THR A 121 -14.22 4.11 -2.75
CA THR A 121 -14.80 4.20 -4.11
C THR A 121 -16.32 4.40 -3.99
N SER A 122 -17.03 4.40 -5.11
CA SER A 122 -18.49 4.50 -5.13
C SER A 122 -19.19 3.29 -4.50
N ASN A 123 -18.60 2.09 -4.58
CA ASN A 123 -19.25 0.84 -4.18
C ASN A 123 -18.48 0.05 -3.08
N THR A 124 -17.25 0.45 -2.77
CA THR A 124 -16.41 -0.29 -1.82
C THR A 124 -15.35 0.56 -1.15
N ASN A 125 -14.67 0.00 -0.15
CA ASN A 125 -13.45 0.55 0.41
C ASN A 125 -12.42 -0.54 0.69
N PHE A 126 -11.16 -0.14 0.71
CA PHE A 126 -10.04 -0.98 1.12
C PHE A 126 -8.96 -0.13 1.79
N GLY A 127 -8.06 -0.78 2.51
CA GLY A 127 -6.97 -0.15 3.23
C GLY A 127 -5.63 -0.33 2.55
N ILE A 128 -4.79 0.71 2.61
CA ILE A 128 -3.37 0.60 2.36
C ILE A 128 -2.63 0.84 3.67
N VAL A 129 -1.81 -0.14 4.05
CA VAL A 129 -0.95 -0.12 5.22
C VAL A 129 0.48 0.08 4.75
N VAL A 130 1.08 1.22 5.09
CA VAL A 130 2.42 1.61 4.64
C VAL A 130 3.40 1.59 5.81
N PRO A 131 4.15 0.49 6.03
CA PRO A 131 5.24 0.45 6.99
C PRO A 131 6.53 1.06 6.39
N HIS A 132 7.30 1.70 7.27
CA HIS A 132 8.73 1.94 7.09
C HIS A 132 9.45 1.40 8.32
N ALA A 133 9.65 0.09 8.33
CA ALA A 133 10.17 -0.63 9.48
C ALA A 133 11.60 -0.16 9.82
N PRO A 134 12.00 -0.16 11.09
CA PRO A 134 13.36 0.21 11.47
C PRO A 134 14.36 -0.81 10.92
N HIS A 135 15.55 -0.34 10.52
CA HIS A 135 16.65 -1.25 10.21
C HIS A 135 16.98 -2.11 11.44
N THR A 136 17.01 -3.42 11.24
CA THR A 136 17.33 -4.43 12.25
C THR A 136 18.65 -4.15 12.99
N GLN A 137 19.66 -3.65 12.28
CA GLN A 137 20.95 -3.25 12.85
C GLN A 137 20.86 -2.10 13.87
N LYS A 138 19.85 -1.23 13.77
CA LYS A 138 19.70 -0.04 14.64
C LYS A 138 18.89 -0.30 15.91
N VAL A 139 17.96 -1.26 15.89
CA VAL A 139 17.00 -1.47 16.99
C VAL A 139 17.20 -2.77 17.78
N LYS A 140 18.18 -3.60 17.39
CA LYS A 140 18.38 -4.96 17.88
C LYS A 140 17.18 -5.87 17.58
N ARG A 141 17.37 -7.19 17.57
CA ARG A 141 16.35 -8.18 17.19
C ARG A 141 15.03 -8.05 17.95
N MET A 142 15.09 -7.96 19.28
CA MET A 142 13.88 -7.85 20.10
C MET A 142 13.10 -6.56 19.81
N GLY A 143 13.79 -5.45 19.53
CA GLY A 143 13.15 -4.19 19.15
C GLY A 143 12.41 -4.30 17.81
N TYR A 144 13.00 -4.98 16.84
CA TYR A 144 12.37 -5.23 15.54
C TYR A 144 11.12 -6.14 15.65
N TYR A 145 11.18 -7.18 16.48
CA TYR A 145 10.03 -8.04 16.75
C TYR A 145 8.88 -7.28 17.43
N MET A 146 9.20 -6.52 18.47
CA MET A 146 8.20 -5.72 19.21
C MET A 146 7.59 -4.61 18.34
N TYR A 147 8.33 -4.08 17.36
CA TYR A 147 7.79 -3.16 16.35
C TYR A 147 6.62 -3.81 15.60
N TRP A 148 6.82 -5.00 15.03
CA TRP A 148 5.79 -5.69 14.23
C TRP A 148 4.55 -6.07 15.05
N LEU A 149 4.72 -6.59 16.26
CA LEU A 149 3.59 -6.90 17.14
C LEU A 149 2.75 -5.66 17.45
N ARG A 150 3.40 -4.55 17.80
CA ARG A 150 2.70 -3.27 18.10
C ARG A 150 2.06 -2.68 16.86
N PHE A 151 2.74 -2.75 15.72
CA PHE A 151 2.23 -2.25 14.45
C PHE A 151 0.96 -3.00 14.05
N TRP A 152 1.00 -4.33 14.08
CA TRP A 152 -0.16 -5.13 13.68
C TRP A 152 -1.33 -5.04 14.66
N ALA A 153 -1.05 -4.94 15.96
CA ALA A 153 -2.09 -4.66 16.94
C ALA A 153 -2.81 -3.32 16.68
N ARG A 154 -2.13 -2.33 16.06
CA ARG A 154 -2.77 -1.09 15.60
C ARG A 154 -3.55 -1.30 14.31
N VAL A 155 -3.00 -2.03 13.32
CA VAL A 155 -3.72 -2.37 12.07
C VAL A 155 -5.09 -2.96 12.40
N ARG A 156 -5.12 -4.01 13.24
CA ARG A 156 -6.36 -4.70 13.64
C ARG A 156 -7.38 -3.82 14.37
N LYS A 157 -6.94 -2.73 14.99
CA LYS A 157 -7.84 -1.77 15.67
C LYS A 157 -8.42 -0.72 14.73
N CYS A 158 -7.73 -0.42 13.63
CA CYS A 158 -8.09 0.67 12.72
C CYS A 158 -8.73 0.17 11.41
N MET A 159 -8.45 -1.06 11.00
CA MET A 159 -8.80 -1.56 9.67
C MET A 159 -9.30 -3.00 9.70
N ASP A 160 -10.19 -3.31 8.75
CA ASP A 160 -10.59 -4.68 8.45
C ASP A 160 -9.45 -5.35 7.68
N VAL A 161 -8.82 -6.34 8.31
CA VAL A 161 -7.65 -7.04 7.77
C VAL A 161 -7.95 -7.85 6.51
N ASN A 162 -9.22 -8.16 6.22
CA ASN A 162 -9.61 -8.87 5.00
C ASN A 162 -9.74 -7.93 3.79
N ARG A 163 -9.50 -6.64 3.98
CA ARG A 163 -9.58 -5.62 2.92
C ARG A 163 -8.40 -4.68 2.97
N ILE A 164 -7.20 -5.18 3.30
CA ILE A 164 -5.97 -4.38 3.28
C ILE A 164 -4.94 -4.95 2.32
N ILE A 165 -4.13 -4.03 1.79
CA ILE A 165 -2.85 -4.33 1.18
C ILE A 165 -1.75 -3.61 1.98
N MET A 166 -0.71 -4.34 2.37
CA MET A 166 0.47 -3.81 3.01
C MET A 166 1.53 -3.55 1.95
N MET A 167 2.04 -2.33 1.83
CA MET A 167 3.12 -2.01 0.89
C MET A 167 4.11 -1.04 1.52
N GLY A 168 5.40 -1.39 1.52
CA GLY A 168 6.44 -0.47 1.99
C GLY A 168 7.77 -1.14 2.31
N ASP A 169 8.68 -0.36 2.89
CA ASP A 169 10.01 -0.81 3.28
C ASP A 169 9.94 -1.52 4.62
N VAL A 170 10.07 -2.85 4.59
CA VAL A 170 10.03 -3.70 5.78
C VAL A 170 11.42 -3.95 6.35
N ASN A 171 12.49 -3.52 5.68
CA ASN A 171 13.88 -3.71 6.10
C ASN A 171 14.25 -5.17 6.43
N SER A 172 13.54 -6.12 5.82
CA SER A 172 13.69 -7.56 6.01
C SER A 172 13.22 -8.31 4.76
N ALA A 173 13.58 -9.59 4.62
CA ALA A 173 13.27 -10.41 3.46
C ALA A 173 12.03 -11.27 3.68
N TYR A 174 11.06 -11.20 2.76
CA TYR A 174 9.84 -12.01 2.81
C TYR A 174 10.09 -13.46 2.36
N ARG A 175 11.04 -13.69 1.45
CA ARG A 175 11.43 -15.02 0.96
C ARG A 175 12.92 -15.23 1.18
N THR A 176 13.35 -16.48 1.28
CA THR A 176 14.78 -16.81 1.41
C THR A 176 15.61 -16.28 0.23
N LYS A 177 15.05 -16.25 -0.99
CA LYS A 177 15.73 -15.73 -2.18
C LYS A 177 15.81 -14.20 -2.28
N ASP A 178 15.06 -13.46 -1.44
CA ASP A 178 15.04 -11.99 -1.50
C ASP A 178 16.33 -11.35 -0.93
N ARG A 179 17.25 -12.17 -0.41
CA ARG A 179 18.54 -11.75 0.09
C ARG A 179 19.57 -12.86 -0.08
N HIS A 180 20.79 -12.51 -0.49
CA HIS A 180 21.88 -13.48 -0.65
C HIS A 180 22.21 -14.26 0.64
N LYS A 181 22.22 -13.58 1.80
CA LYS A 181 22.45 -14.20 3.11
C LYS A 181 21.29 -13.89 4.05
N GLU A 182 20.50 -14.91 4.35
CA GLU A 182 19.38 -14.83 5.28
C GLU A 182 19.83 -14.42 6.68
N ARG A 183 19.07 -13.49 7.30
CA ARG A 183 19.29 -13.04 8.68
C ARG A 183 18.26 -13.68 9.60
N PRO A 184 18.58 -13.87 10.90
CA PRO A 184 17.58 -14.34 11.87
C PRO A 184 16.32 -13.46 11.93
N ASP A 185 16.45 -12.16 11.66
CA ASP A 185 15.32 -11.23 11.67
C ASP A 185 14.41 -11.43 10.45
N ASP A 186 14.95 -11.94 9.33
CA ASP A 186 14.17 -12.36 8.15
C ASP A 186 13.30 -13.57 8.46
N ILE A 187 13.83 -14.55 9.21
CA ILE A 187 13.06 -15.70 9.70
C ILE A 187 11.91 -15.25 10.60
N LEU A 188 12.17 -14.30 11.50
CA LEU A 188 11.16 -13.75 12.40
C LEU A 188 10.07 -13.00 11.64
N TYR A 189 10.45 -12.14 10.69
CA TYR A 189 9.51 -11.41 9.85
C TYR A 189 8.61 -12.38 9.07
N ARG A 190 9.17 -13.40 8.43
CA ARG A 190 8.38 -14.42 7.71
C ARG A 190 7.41 -15.17 8.61
N ARG A 191 7.86 -15.63 9.78
CA ARG A 191 6.99 -16.31 10.75
C ARG A 191 5.87 -15.40 11.22
N MET A 192 6.17 -14.12 11.44
CA MET A 192 5.16 -13.12 11.78
C MET A 192 4.14 -12.97 10.65
N CYS A 193 4.57 -12.83 9.40
CA CYS A 193 3.66 -12.81 8.26
C CYS A 193 2.75 -14.05 8.21
N GLN A 194 3.30 -15.25 8.37
CA GLN A 194 2.52 -16.50 8.42
C GLN A 194 1.48 -16.51 9.55
N VAL A 195 1.87 -16.13 10.77
CA VAL A 195 0.95 -16.08 11.93
C VAL A 195 -0.16 -15.06 11.74
N LEU A 196 0.11 -14.00 10.97
CA LEU A 196 -0.87 -12.96 10.68
C LEU A 196 -1.72 -13.25 9.44
N GLY A 197 -1.50 -14.38 8.77
CA GLY A 197 -2.16 -14.72 7.51
C GLY A 197 -1.83 -13.72 6.40
N LEU A 198 -0.62 -13.17 6.41
CA LEU A 198 -0.12 -12.33 5.32
C LEU A 198 0.51 -13.21 4.25
N GLN A 199 0.18 -12.91 3.01
CA GLN A 199 0.68 -13.54 1.81
C GLN A 199 1.48 -12.53 0.98
N ASP A 200 2.68 -12.90 0.56
CA ASP A 200 3.52 -12.08 -0.33
C ASP A 200 2.82 -11.92 -1.67
N LEU A 201 2.79 -10.69 -2.18
CA LEU A 201 2.12 -10.40 -3.43
C LEU A 201 2.80 -11.08 -4.62
N SER A 202 4.08 -11.48 -4.50
CA SER A 202 4.79 -12.27 -5.53
C SER A 202 4.20 -13.65 -5.79
N SER A 203 3.28 -14.13 -4.94
CA SER A 203 2.53 -15.36 -5.16
C SER A 203 1.31 -15.17 -6.08
N VAL A 204 0.93 -13.91 -6.35
CA VAL A 204 -0.23 -13.53 -7.15
C VAL A 204 0.17 -12.82 -8.44
N VAL A 205 1.23 -12.00 -8.41
CA VAL A 205 1.74 -11.26 -9.57
C VAL A 205 3.26 -11.34 -9.66
N GLU A 206 3.81 -11.08 -10.83
CA GLU A 206 5.26 -10.96 -10.99
C GLU A 206 5.78 -9.69 -10.30
N LEU A 207 6.83 -9.83 -9.49
CA LEU A 207 7.48 -8.72 -8.81
C LEU A 207 8.99 -8.75 -9.10
N PRO A 208 9.64 -7.57 -9.19
CA PRO A 208 11.07 -7.51 -9.43
C PRO A 208 11.86 -8.24 -8.33
N GLU A 209 12.94 -8.90 -8.73
CA GLU A 209 13.76 -9.71 -7.82
C GLU A 209 14.48 -8.89 -6.75
N ASN A 210 14.81 -7.62 -7.06
CA ASN A 210 15.54 -6.71 -6.18
C ASN A 210 14.87 -5.34 -6.18
N THR A 211 14.67 -4.78 -4.99
CA THR A 211 14.17 -3.40 -4.80
C THR A 211 15.23 -2.49 -4.21
N TRP A 212 16.32 -3.07 -3.68
CA TRP A 212 17.46 -2.38 -3.11
C TRP A 212 18.77 -3.00 -3.59
N SER A 213 19.80 -2.17 -3.81
CA SER A 213 21.14 -2.62 -4.17
C SER A 213 22.20 -1.74 -3.51
N CYS A 214 23.27 -2.35 -2.98
CA CYS A 214 24.51 -1.65 -2.66
C CYS A 214 25.52 -1.81 -3.81
N MET A 215 26.39 -0.82 -4.03
CA MET A 215 27.36 -0.80 -5.14
C MET A 215 28.35 -2.00 -5.17
N GLN A 216 28.30 -2.92 -4.20
CA GLN A 216 29.17 -4.10 -4.09
C GLN A 216 28.47 -5.43 -4.44
N GLY A 217 27.44 -5.40 -5.28
CA GLY A 217 27.00 -6.58 -6.03
C GLY A 217 25.99 -7.52 -5.33
N GLY A 218 25.39 -7.09 -4.22
CA GLY A 218 24.29 -7.83 -3.59
C GLY A 218 22.99 -7.03 -3.61
N GLY A 219 22.04 -7.43 -4.45
CA GLY A 219 20.66 -6.94 -4.40
C GLY A 219 19.90 -7.53 -3.21
N SER A 220 18.83 -6.86 -2.78
CA SER A 220 17.82 -7.44 -1.89
C SER A 220 16.44 -6.90 -2.21
N ARG A 221 15.41 -7.70 -2.01
CA ARG A 221 14.02 -7.24 -1.98
C ARG A 221 13.59 -7.06 -0.53
N ILE A 222 13.64 -5.81 -0.09
CA ILE A 222 13.28 -5.39 1.29
C ILE A 222 12.07 -4.47 1.32
N ASP A 223 11.64 -4.00 0.16
CA ASP A 223 10.33 -3.43 -0.03
C ASP A 223 9.36 -4.58 -0.31
N THR A 224 8.28 -4.65 0.46
CA THR A 224 7.26 -5.70 0.38
C THR A 224 5.97 -5.13 -0.15
N ALA A 225 5.24 -5.97 -0.88
CA ALA A 225 3.80 -5.88 -1.02
C ALA A 225 3.19 -7.20 -0.52
N ALA A 226 2.17 -7.13 0.34
CA ALA A 226 1.51 -8.30 0.89
C ALA A 226 0.02 -8.03 1.11
N ILE A 227 -0.79 -9.06 1.04
CA ILE A 227 -2.23 -9.04 1.34
C ILE A 227 -2.53 -10.04 2.46
N SER A 228 -3.73 -9.98 3.03
CA SER A 228 -4.22 -11.12 3.80
C SER A 228 -4.57 -12.28 2.87
N GLU A 229 -4.41 -13.52 3.34
CA GLU A 229 -4.81 -14.74 2.62
C GLU A 229 -6.30 -14.73 2.26
N GLU A 230 -7.13 -14.15 3.13
CA GLU A 230 -8.58 -13.99 2.95
C GLU A 230 -8.95 -12.66 2.26
N SER A 231 -7.99 -12.00 1.60
CA SER A 231 -8.21 -10.67 1.05
C SER A 231 -9.33 -10.67 0.01
N ALA A 232 -10.33 -9.82 0.22
CA ALA A 232 -11.37 -9.51 -0.75
C ALA A 232 -10.88 -8.55 -1.87
N ILE A 233 -9.61 -8.12 -1.83
CA ILE A 233 -8.98 -7.30 -2.87
C ILE A 233 -8.44 -8.23 -3.95
N HIS A 234 -8.97 -8.10 -5.17
CA HIS A 234 -8.42 -8.77 -6.34
C HIS A 234 -7.23 -7.98 -6.89
N ILE A 235 -6.11 -8.64 -7.16
CA ILE A 235 -4.88 -8.03 -7.67
C ILE A 235 -4.51 -8.69 -8.99
N CYS A 236 -4.33 -7.87 -10.01
CA CYS A 236 -3.88 -8.28 -11.34
C CYS A 236 -2.51 -7.66 -11.63
N ASP A 237 -1.74 -8.31 -12.50
CA ASP A 237 -0.55 -7.69 -13.09
C ASP A 237 -0.98 -6.52 -14.00
N ALA A 238 -0.11 -5.53 -14.13
CA ALA A 238 -0.30 -4.35 -14.98
C ALA A 238 0.20 -4.54 -16.42
N THR A 239 0.60 -5.78 -16.77
CA THR A 239 1.12 -6.18 -18.10
C THR A 239 0.04 -6.23 -19.18
#